data_AF-B0NE12-F1
#
_entry.id   AF-B0NE12-F1
#
_cell.length_a   1.000
_cell.length_b   1.000
_cell.length_c   1.000
_cell.angle_alpha   90.00
_cell.angle_beta   90.00
_cell.angle_gamma   90.00
#
_symmetry.space_group_name_H-M   'P 1'
#
loop_
_entity.id
_entity.type
_entity.pdbx_description
1 polymer ?
#
loop_
_entity_poly.entity_id
_entity_poly.type
_entity_poly.pdbx_seq_one_letter_code
_entity_poly.pdbx_strand_id
1 'polypeptide(L)'
;MLTLRPLKENGQWGAKCRKAYDLDENGQRIPDGKGGWKNHREDTTDWNDKGNVEIWRAAWAAYTNRALESADRPERIDHRSYKRQGIDKIPSVHLGPAASQMEKRGIRTDKGEVNRQIAADNKLLKEIKARITRLYRWSKAETEKPQTQQSSLTALWEAQQQLNAPRTRTGKIRALQESAALFSFLQANGIQSMQRLHEKISDMNSHYYDLRGKIVKAERRIATLTERGEMWEQYNQYKSIHK
;
A
#
# COMPACT_ATOMS: atom_id res chain seq x y z
N MET A 1 20.95 22.75 -1.75
CA MET A 1 21.04 22.79 -3.23
C MET A 1 22.30 22.05 -3.63
N LEU A 2 22.25 21.24 -4.69
CA LEU A 2 23.41 20.50 -5.21
C LEU A 2 23.81 21.05 -6.58
N THR A 3 25.07 20.86 -6.96
CA THR A 3 25.58 21.25 -8.27
C THR A 3 25.22 20.20 -9.33
N LEU A 4 25.02 20.63 -10.57
CA LEU A 4 24.74 19.75 -11.71
C LEU A 4 25.97 19.52 -12.58
N ARG A 5 27.14 20.03 -12.18
CA ARG A 5 28.40 19.87 -12.88
C ARG A 5 29.34 19.03 -12.01
N PRO A 6 30.06 18.07 -12.59
CA PRO A 6 31.11 17.38 -11.84
C PRO A 6 32.25 18.35 -11.54
N LEU A 7 32.94 18.14 -10.43
CA LEU A 7 34.17 18.84 -10.10
C LEU A 7 35.35 18.01 -10.59
N LYS A 8 36.24 18.60 -11.38
CA LYS A 8 37.47 17.95 -11.83
C LYS A 8 38.51 17.94 -10.71
N GLU A 9 39.51 17.07 -10.80
CA GLU A 9 40.63 17.00 -9.84
C GLU A 9 41.39 18.34 -9.71
N ASN A 10 41.45 19.11 -10.79
CA ASN A 10 42.07 20.44 -10.80
C ASN A 10 41.19 21.55 -10.17
N GLY A 11 40.05 21.20 -9.55
CA GLY A 11 39.14 22.12 -8.90
C GLY A 11 38.23 22.92 -9.84
N GLN A 12 38.30 22.70 -11.16
CA GLN A 12 37.42 23.38 -12.12
C GLN A 12 36.12 22.60 -12.34
N TRP A 13 35.04 23.31 -12.63
CA TRP A 13 33.77 22.70 -13.01
C TRP A 13 33.85 22.04 -14.39
N GLY A 14 33.41 20.79 -14.47
CA GLY A 14 33.19 20.09 -15.72
C GLY A 14 32.04 20.64 -16.54
N ALA A 15 31.98 20.22 -17.80
CA ALA A 15 30.77 20.37 -18.60
C ALA A 15 29.65 19.55 -17.95
N LYS A 16 28.41 20.01 -18.07
CA LYS A 16 27.24 19.24 -17.62
C LYS A 16 26.95 18.06 -18.55
N CYS A 17 27.25 18.25 -19.84
CA CYS A 17 26.83 17.37 -20.92
C CYS A 17 27.87 17.36 -22.02
N ARG A 18 27.85 16.28 -22.79
CA ARG A 18 28.63 16.13 -24.01
C ARG A 18 27.71 15.73 -25.17
N LYS A 19 28.20 15.99 -26.38
CA LYS A 19 27.57 15.48 -27.60
C LYS A 19 28.07 14.05 -27.83
N ALA A 20 27.15 13.08 -27.89
CA ALA A 20 27.44 11.71 -28.26
C ALA A 20 26.89 11.44 -29.67
N TYR A 21 27.61 10.65 -30.48
CA TYR A 21 27.17 10.25 -31.81
C TYR A 21 26.45 8.91 -31.74
N ASP A 22 25.37 8.75 -32.50
CA ASP A 22 24.68 7.48 -32.60
C ASP A 22 25.50 6.52 -33.48
N LEU A 23 25.74 5.30 -32.99
CA LEU A 23 26.51 4.28 -33.66
C LEU A 23 25.60 3.14 -34.14
N ASP A 24 25.94 2.53 -35.27
CA ASP A 24 25.29 1.32 -35.79
C ASP A 24 25.80 0.05 -35.10
N GLU A 25 25.29 -1.12 -35.50
CA GLU A 25 25.68 -2.43 -34.96
C GLU A 25 27.19 -2.74 -35.13
N ASN A 26 27.87 -2.04 -36.05
CA ASN A 26 29.30 -2.19 -36.31
C ASN A 26 30.14 -1.09 -35.63
N GLY A 27 29.52 -0.22 -34.82
CA GLY A 27 30.19 0.89 -34.15
C GLY A 27 30.51 2.10 -35.05
N GLN A 28 29.96 2.14 -36.27
CA GLN A 28 30.14 3.26 -37.19
C GLN A 28 29.07 4.34 -36.96
N ARG A 29 29.40 5.61 -37.19
CA ARG A 29 28.46 6.72 -36.97
C ARG A 29 27.31 6.66 -37.97
N ILE A 30 26.10 6.92 -37.49
CA ILE A 30 24.90 6.92 -38.35
C ILE A 30 24.77 8.28 -39.05
N PRO A 31 24.70 8.34 -40.40
CA PRO A 31 24.49 9.59 -41.12
C PRO A 31 23.08 10.15 -40.88
N ASP A 32 22.95 11.48 -40.88
CA ASP A 32 21.69 12.19 -40.60
C ASP A 32 20.84 12.49 -41.85
N GLY A 33 21.34 12.12 -43.04
CA GLY A 33 20.67 12.36 -44.34
C GLY A 33 20.84 13.77 -44.92
N LYS A 34 21.54 14.68 -44.22
CA LYS A 34 21.81 16.06 -44.65
C LYS A 34 23.31 16.37 -44.77
N GLY A 35 24.16 15.33 -44.78
CA GLY A 35 25.62 15.45 -44.84
C GLY A 35 26.30 15.53 -43.47
N GLY A 36 25.56 15.33 -42.37
CA GLY A 36 26.07 15.26 -41.01
C GLY A 36 25.90 13.88 -40.37
N TRP A 37 26.10 13.82 -39.06
CA TRP A 37 26.00 12.59 -38.26
C TRP A 37 24.95 12.75 -37.18
N LYS A 38 24.12 11.72 -37.01
CA LYS A 38 23.14 11.66 -35.91
C LYS A 38 23.87 11.73 -34.57
N ASN A 39 23.36 12.58 -33.70
CA ASN A 39 23.93 12.82 -32.38
C ASN A 39 22.83 13.16 -31.39
N HIS A 40 23.11 12.89 -30.12
CA HIS A 40 22.26 13.27 -29.00
C HIS A 40 23.11 13.87 -27.87
N ARG A 41 22.41 14.50 -26.94
CA ARG A 41 23.00 15.07 -25.72
C ARG A 41 23.05 14.00 -24.65
N GLU A 42 24.24 13.73 -24.14
CA GLU A 42 24.46 12.82 -23.00
C GLU A 42 24.94 13.64 -21.81
N ASP A 43 24.40 13.39 -20.61
CA ASP A 43 24.92 14.03 -19.40
C ASP A 43 26.29 13.43 -19.04
N THR A 44 27.20 14.23 -18.50
CA THR A 44 28.55 13.76 -18.12
C THR A 44 28.56 12.95 -16.83
N THR A 45 27.45 12.95 -16.10
CA THR A 45 27.24 12.28 -14.83
C THR A 45 25.92 11.53 -14.89
N ASP A 46 25.82 10.43 -14.17
CA ASP A 46 24.63 9.57 -14.06
C ASP A 46 23.57 10.12 -13.08
N TRP A 47 23.80 11.27 -12.46
CA TRP A 47 22.92 11.81 -11.40
C TRP A 47 21.45 11.97 -11.81
N ASN A 48 21.16 12.15 -13.10
CA ASN A 48 19.77 12.29 -13.59
C ASN A 48 19.12 10.95 -13.98
N ASP A 49 19.83 9.84 -13.83
CA ASP A 49 19.30 8.52 -14.15
C ASP A 49 18.14 8.17 -13.22
N LYS A 50 17.03 7.74 -13.80
CA LYS A 50 15.79 7.45 -13.06
C LYS A 50 15.98 6.40 -11.96
N GLY A 51 16.97 5.51 -12.07
CA GLY A 51 17.28 4.50 -11.05
C GLY A 51 17.91 5.08 -9.78
N ASN A 52 18.66 6.18 -9.91
CA ASN A 52 19.42 6.77 -8.80
C ASN A 52 18.51 7.33 -7.69
N VAL A 53 17.28 7.74 -8.03
CA VAL A 53 16.31 8.19 -7.03
C VAL A 53 16.01 7.13 -5.97
N GLU A 54 15.96 5.85 -6.37
CA GLU A 54 15.63 4.76 -5.45
C GLU A 54 16.83 4.50 -4.52
N ILE A 55 18.05 4.51 -5.07
CA ILE A 55 19.30 4.34 -4.31
C ILE A 55 19.42 5.45 -3.26
N TRP A 56 19.23 6.71 -3.67
CA TRP A 56 19.35 7.85 -2.76
C TRP A 56 18.26 7.87 -1.70
N ARG A 57 17.02 7.52 -2.05
CA ARG A 57 15.93 7.41 -1.07
C ARG A 57 16.18 6.29 -0.07
N ALA A 58 16.71 5.16 -0.51
CA ALA A 58 17.09 4.05 0.36
C ALA A 58 18.23 4.45 1.32
N ALA A 59 19.28 5.09 0.79
CA ALA A 59 20.39 5.59 1.59
C ALA A 59 19.91 6.62 2.62
N TRP A 60 19.07 7.58 2.22
CA TRP A 60 18.50 8.57 3.12
C TRP A 60 17.68 7.95 4.25
N ALA A 61 16.84 6.96 3.94
CA ALA A 61 16.05 6.24 4.94
C ALA A 61 16.98 5.51 5.94
N ALA A 62 18.03 4.86 5.47
CA ALA A 62 19.01 4.18 6.31
C ALA A 62 19.74 5.15 7.27
N TYR A 63 20.26 6.26 6.75
CA TYR A 63 20.92 7.28 7.57
C TYR A 63 19.98 7.90 8.60
N THR A 64 18.74 8.18 8.20
CA THR A 64 17.74 8.77 9.11
C THR A 64 17.36 7.79 10.22
N ASN A 65 17.18 6.51 9.90
CA ASN A 65 16.87 5.49 10.91
C ASN A 65 18.02 5.30 11.91
N ARG A 66 19.27 5.31 11.45
CA ARG A 66 20.44 5.27 12.33
C ARG A 66 20.48 6.48 13.27
N ALA A 67 20.14 7.68 12.78
CA ALA A 67 20.07 8.88 13.60
C ALA A 67 18.93 8.81 14.63
N LEU A 68 17.75 8.29 14.24
CA LEU A 68 16.62 8.07 15.15
C LEU A 68 16.96 7.06 16.25
N GLU A 69 17.62 5.96 15.90
CA GLU A 69 18.09 4.96 16.86
C GLU A 69 19.12 5.54 17.84
N SER A 70 20.06 6.34 17.35
CA SER A 70 21.05 7.02 18.21
C SER A 70 20.40 8.04 19.16
N ALA A 71 19.20 8.54 18.82
CA ALA A 71 18.41 9.44 19.63
C ALA A 71 17.34 8.73 20.49
N ASP A 72 17.41 7.39 20.59
CA ASP A 72 16.47 6.52 21.30
C ASP A 72 14.99 6.71 20.90
N ARG A 73 14.78 6.98 19.60
CA ARG A 73 13.46 7.18 19.01
C ARG A 73 12.94 5.89 18.38
N PRO A 74 11.71 5.42 18.71
CA PRO A 74 11.16 4.18 18.17
C PRO A 74 10.69 4.29 16.71
N GLU A 75 10.56 5.51 16.18
CA GLU A 75 10.09 5.70 14.80
C GLU A 75 11.08 5.13 13.77
N ARG A 76 10.54 4.54 12.70
CA ARG A 76 11.32 4.03 11.57
C ARG A 76 10.70 4.50 10.26
N ILE A 77 11.55 4.87 9.32
CA ILE A 77 11.19 5.42 8.02
C ILE A 77 11.56 4.41 6.93
N ASP A 78 10.66 4.22 5.98
CA ASP A 78 10.88 3.39 4.80
C ASP A 78 10.52 4.22 3.55
N HIS A 79 11.37 4.16 2.53
CA HIS A 79 11.22 4.92 1.29
C HIS A 79 10.19 4.31 0.33
N ARG A 80 9.85 3.04 0.53
CA ARG A 80 8.91 2.29 -0.30
C ARG A 80 7.48 2.69 0.07
N SER A 81 6.57 2.61 -0.89
CA SER A 81 5.14 2.82 -0.61
C SER A 81 4.59 1.74 0.36
N TYR A 82 3.51 2.04 1.09
CA TYR A 82 2.85 1.05 1.96
C TYR A 82 2.53 -0.26 1.23
N LYS A 83 2.11 -0.16 -0.04
CA LYS A 83 1.88 -1.32 -0.91
C LYS A 83 3.13 -2.18 -1.10
N ARG A 84 4.29 -1.57 -1.36
CA ARG A 84 5.58 -2.30 -1.50
C ARG A 84 6.09 -2.87 -0.18
N GLN A 85 5.67 -2.30 0.95
CA GLN A 85 5.94 -2.84 2.29
C GLN A 85 4.97 -3.96 2.71
N GLY A 86 3.88 -4.17 1.96
CA GLY A 86 2.81 -5.10 2.35
C GLY A 86 1.93 -4.58 3.50
N ILE A 87 1.92 -3.27 3.74
CA ILE A 87 1.13 -2.63 4.78
C ILE A 87 -0.24 -2.24 4.20
N ASP A 88 -1.29 -2.82 4.77
CA ASP A 88 -2.68 -2.50 4.42
C ASP A 88 -3.11 -1.21 5.13
N LYS A 89 -2.66 -0.06 4.61
CA LYS A 89 -2.98 1.26 5.12
C LYS A 89 -3.23 2.22 3.95
N ILE A 90 -4.33 2.97 4.03
CA ILE A 90 -4.68 3.99 3.04
C ILE A 90 -3.74 5.19 3.25
N PRO A 91 -2.95 5.61 2.24
CA PRO A 91 -2.05 6.74 2.36
C PRO A 91 -2.80 8.07 2.40
N SER A 92 -2.28 9.04 3.16
CA SER A 92 -2.81 10.40 3.19
C SER A 92 -2.44 11.19 1.93
N VAL A 93 -3.29 12.13 1.54
CA VAL A 93 -3.04 13.09 0.46
C VAL A 93 -2.16 14.22 0.96
N HIS A 94 -1.16 14.62 0.17
CA HIS A 94 -0.34 15.79 0.49
C HIS A 94 -1.16 17.08 0.38
N LEU A 95 -1.27 17.84 1.48
CA LEU A 95 -2.06 19.08 1.54
C LEU A 95 -1.50 20.17 0.60
N GLY A 96 -0.18 20.33 0.59
CA GLY A 96 0.49 21.49 -0.01
C GLY A 96 0.57 22.70 0.95
N PRO A 97 1.42 23.70 0.64
CA PRO A 97 1.70 24.81 1.54
C PRO A 97 0.47 25.65 1.91
N ALA A 98 -0.38 25.98 0.93
CA ALA A 98 -1.56 26.82 1.13
C ALA A 98 -2.59 26.16 2.05
N ALA A 99 -2.98 24.92 1.74
CA ALA A 99 -3.93 24.18 2.56
C ALA A 99 -3.38 23.91 3.97
N SER A 100 -2.07 23.64 4.11
CA SER A 100 -1.45 23.48 5.43
C SER A 100 -1.52 24.76 6.28
N GLN A 101 -1.32 25.94 5.67
CA GLN A 101 -1.46 27.21 6.38
C GLN A 101 -2.91 27.48 6.79
N MET A 102 -3.89 27.16 5.93
CA MET A 102 -5.31 27.29 6.25
C MET A 102 -5.69 26.39 7.43
N GLU A 103 -5.32 25.12 7.42
CA GLU A 103 -5.59 24.18 8.52
C GLU A 103 -4.90 24.61 9.83
N LYS A 104 -3.68 25.15 9.77
CA LYS A 104 -3.00 25.72 10.96
C LYS A 104 -3.77 26.89 11.58
N ARG A 105 -4.52 27.63 10.78
CA ARG A 105 -5.40 28.72 11.23
C ARG A 105 -6.79 28.21 11.65
N GLY A 106 -7.01 26.90 11.67
CA GLY A 106 -8.29 26.27 12.00
C GLY A 106 -9.31 26.26 10.85
N ILE A 107 -8.93 26.70 9.64
CA ILE A 107 -9.80 26.69 8.47
C ILE A 107 -9.76 25.29 7.85
N ARG A 108 -10.91 24.62 7.83
CA ARG A 108 -11.05 23.31 7.20
C ARG A 108 -10.92 23.40 5.68
N THR A 109 -10.12 22.52 5.12
CA THR A 109 -9.88 22.36 3.69
C THR A 109 -10.38 21.01 3.21
N ASP A 110 -10.76 20.89 1.94
CA ASP A 110 -11.25 19.63 1.37
C ASP A 110 -10.20 18.52 1.47
N LYS A 111 -8.92 18.85 1.20
CA LYS A 111 -7.79 17.91 1.35
C LYS A 111 -7.57 17.49 2.80
N GLY A 112 -7.77 18.40 3.75
CA GLY A 112 -7.70 18.09 5.17
C GLY A 112 -8.84 17.15 5.60
N GLU A 113 -10.05 17.36 5.07
CA GLU A 113 -11.20 16.49 5.35
C GLU A 113 -11.01 15.08 4.82
N VAL A 114 -10.51 14.96 3.58
CA VAL A 114 -10.13 13.66 3.00
C VAL A 114 -9.13 12.94 3.90
N ASN A 115 -8.12 13.64 4.42
CA ASN A 115 -7.15 13.03 5.33
C ASN A 115 -7.74 12.63 6.69
N ARG A 116 -8.72 13.38 7.21
CA ARG A 116 -9.47 13.01 8.42
C ARG A 116 -10.29 11.73 8.18
N GLN A 117 -10.96 11.63 7.05
CA GLN A 117 -11.69 10.42 6.66
C GLN A 117 -10.74 9.22 6.51
N ILE A 118 -9.61 9.40 5.81
CA ILE A 118 -8.58 8.35 5.66
C ILE A 118 -8.05 7.89 7.03
N ALA A 119 -7.91 8.79 8.01
CA ALA A 119 -7.50 8.41 9.35
C ALA A 119 -8.58 7.57 10.07
N ALA A 120 -9.86 7.93 9.92
CA ALA A 120 -10.98 7.17 10.46
C ALA A 120 -11.09 5.78 9.82
N ASP A 121 -10.97 5.70 8.49
CA ASP A 121 -11.02 4.44 7.74
C ASP A 121 -9.86 3.52 8.12
N ASN A 122 -8.65 4.06 8.28
CA ASN A 122 -7.50 3.28 8.74
C ASN A 122 -7.69 2.74 10.18
N LYS A 123 -8.35 3.50 11.06
CA LYS A 123 -8.69 3.03 12.41
C LYS A 123 -9.67 1.86 12.33
N LEU A 124 -10.73 2.00 11.54
CA LEU A 124 -11.72 0.95 11.33
C LEU A 124 -11.08 -0.31 10.72
N LEU A 125 -10.23 -0.15 9.70
CA LEU A 125 -9.52 -1.26 9.06
C LEU A 125 -8.65 -2.03 10.06
N LYS A 126 -7.96 -1.31 10.95
CA LYS A 126 -7.15 -1.92 12.03
C LYS A 126 -8.03 -2.72 13.00
N GLU A 127 -9.18 -2.19 13.41
CA GLU A 127 -10.12 -2.86 14.31
C GLU A 127 -10.72 -4.12 13.67
N ILE A 128 -11.14 -4.03 12.41
CA ILE A 128 -11.65 -5.17 11.63
C ILE A 128 -10.58 -6.26 11.54
N LYS A 129 -9.34 -5.91 11.16
CA LYS A 129 -8.23 -6.88 11.05
C LYS A 129 -7.93 -7.57 12.38
N ALA A 130 -7.95 -6.83 13.48
CA ALA A 130 -7.77 -7.38 14.82
C ALA A 130 -8.92 -8.33 15.20
N ARG A 131 -10.17 -7.98 14.88
CA ARG A 131 -11.34 -8.83 15.15
C ARG A 131 -11.32 -10.12 14.34
N ILE A 132 -10.98 -10.05 13.05
CA ILE A 132 -10.81 -11.24 12.20
C ILE A 132 -9.71 -12.15 12.76
N THR A 133 -8.57 -11.58 13.14
CA THR A 133 -7.45 -12.36 13.70
C THR A 133 -7.85 -13.04 15.01
N ARG A 134 -8.61 -12.36 15.87
CA ARG A 134 -9.13 -12.93 17.12
C ARG A 134 -10.10 -14.08 16.84
N LEU A 135 -11.05 -13.88 15.92
CA LEU A 135 -12.01 -14.91 15.51
C LEU A 135 -11.31 -16.12 14.91
N TYR A 136 -10.31 -15.92 14.06
CA TYR A 136 -9.52 -16.99 13.48
C TYR A 136 -8.77 -17.79 14.55
N ARG A 137 -8.08 -17.11 15.48
CA ARG A 137 -7.39 -17.78 16.60
C ARG A 137 -8.34 -18.54 17.51
N TRP A 138 -9.48 -17.95 17.85
CA TRP A 138 -10.51 -18.59 18.65
C TRP A 138 -11.08 -19.83 17.94
N SER A 139 -11.41 -19.70 16.66
CA SER A 139 -11.93 -20.81 15.86
C SER A 139 -10.93 -21.97 15.78
N LYS A 140 -9.65 -21.67 15.57
CA LYS A 140 -8.57 -22.66 15.56
C LYS A 140 -8.41 -23.37 16.92
N ALA A 141 -8.38 -22.62 18.01
CA ALA A 141 -8.28 -23.20 19.36
C ALA A 141 -9.48 -24.09 19.70
N GLU A 142 -10.67 -23.75 19.22
CA GLU A 142 -11.88 -24.56 19.43
C GLU A 142 -11.86 -25.87 18.63
N THR A 143 -11.27 -25.87 17.43
CA THR A 143 -11.10 -27.10 16.62
C THR A 143 -10.06 -28.08 17.17
N GLU A 144 -9.12 -27.60 17.99
CA GLU A 144 -8.04 -28.41 18.59
C GLU A 144 -8.47 -29.11 19.90
N LYS A 145 -9.67 -28.84 20.42
CA LYS A 145 -10.22 -29.52 21.61
C LYS A 145 -10.68 -30.96 21.26
N PRO A 146 -10.43 -31.96 22.12
CA PRO A 146 -10.79 -33.36 21.84
C PRO A 146 -12.30 -33.56 21.65
N GLN A 147 -12.64 -34.41 20.68
CA GLN A 147 -13.98 -34.70 20.13
C GLN A 147 -14.99 -35.37 21.09
N THR A 148 -14.70 -35.51 22.38
CA THR A 148 -15.58 -36.20 23.34
C THR A 148 -16.87 -35.45 23.67
N GLN A 149 -16.98 -34.20 23.25
CA GLN A 149 -18.24 -33.46 23.19
C GLN A 149 -18.28 -32.74 21.84
N GLN A 150 -18.85 -33.37 20.81
CA GLN A 150 -19.49 -32.59 19.76
C GLN A 150 -20.71 -31.92 20.38
N SER A 151 -20.43 -30.89 21.18
CA SER A 151 -21.41 -29.95 21.66
C SER A 151 -22.07 -29.39 20.42
N SER A 152 -23.34 -29.76 20.21
CA SER A 152 -24.20 -29.07 19.26
C SER A 152 -24.02 -27.55 19.44
N LEU A 153 -24.21 -26.76 18.39
CA LEU A 153 -24.13 -25.29 18.47
C LEU A 153 -24.99 -24.76 19.65
N THR A 154 -26.05 -25.51 20.01
CA THR A 154 -26.86 -25.37 21.23
C THR A 154 -26.10 -25.51 22.55
N ALA A 155 -25.24 -26.51 22.74
CA ALA A 155 -24.50 -26.69 24.00
C ALA A 155 -23.36 -25.65 24.19
N LEU A 156 -22.71 -25.20 23.10
CA LEU A 156 -21.78 -24.06 23.14
C LEU A 156 -22.52 -22.75 23.43
N TRP A 157 -23.73 -22.60 22.87
CA TRP A 157 -24.63 -21.47 23.13
C TRP A 157 -25.09 -21.44 24.60
N GLU A 158 -25.47 -22.57 25.19
CA GLU A 158 -25.83 -22.70 26.61
C GLU A 158 -24.64 -22.36 27.53
N ALA A 159 -23.44 -22.84 27.21
CA ALA A 159 -22.23 -22.54 27.98
C ALA A 159 -21.86 -21.05 27.93
N GLN A 160 -22.02 -20.40 26.76
CA GLN A 160 -21.70 -18.96 26.61
C GLN A 160 -22.71 -18.05 27.32
N GLN A 161 -23.99 -18.44 27.40
CA GLN A 161 -25.01 -17.74 28.20
C GLN A 161 -24.69 -17.78 29.70
N GLN A 162 -24.08 -18.87 30.19
CA GLN A 162 -23.70 -19.02 31.61
C GLN A 162 -22.48 -18.17 31.99
N LEU A 163 -21.53 -17.96 31.08
CA LEU A 163 -20.30 -17.18 31.34
C LEU A 163 -20.51 -15.66 31.34
N ASN A 164 -21.51 -15.15 30.61
CA ASN A 164 -21.76 -13.72 30.44
C ASN A 164 -23.19 -13.33 30.89
N ALA A 165 -23.69 -13.87 32.01
CA ALA A 165 -25.03 -13.53 32.48
C ALA A 165 -25.08 -12.09 33.06
N PRO A 166 -25.70 -11.11 32.38
CA PRO A 166 -25.85 -9.77 32.94
C PRO A 166 -26.71 -9.80 34.20
N ARG A 167 -26.31 -9.06 35.23
CA ARG A 167 -27.03 -9.00 36.52
C ARG A 167 -28.43 -8.38 36.40
N THR A 168 -28.64 -7.51 35.42
CA THR A 168 -29.92 -6.79 35.22
C THR A 168 -30.85 -7.50 34.24
N ARG A 169 -32.16 -7.45 34.51
CA ARG A 169 -33.21 -8.07 33.67
C ARG A 169 -33.20 -7.54 32.23
N THR A 170 -33.00 -6.24 32.04
CA THR A 170 -32.89 -5.61 30.72
C THR A 170 -31.65 -6.05 29.96
N GLY A 171 -30.50 -6.20 30.65
CA GLY A 171 -29.30 -6.77 30.06
C GLY A 171 -29.51 -8.20 29.59
N LYS A 172 -30.22 -9.02 30.38
CA LYS A 172 -30.52 -10.43 30.03
C LYS A 172 -31.34 -10.52 28.75
N ILE A 173 -32.38 -9.68 28.63
CA ILE A 173 -33.24 -9.64 27.44
C ILE A 173 -32.44 -9.23 26.20
N ARG A 174 -31.57 -8.20 26.33
CA ARG A 174 -30.74 -7.73 25.21
C ARG A 174 -29.73 -8.78 24.75
N ALA A 175 -29.06 -9.43 25.69
CA ALA A 175 -28.13 -10.52 25.39
C ALA A 175 -28.83 -11.71 24.71
N LEU A 176 -30.06 -12.04 25.14
CA LEU A 176 -30.90 -13.05 24.50
C LEU A 176 -31.24 -12.65 23.05
N GLN A 177 -31.68 -11.41 22.81
CA GLN A 177 -31.97 -10.91 21.46
C GLN A 177 -30.74 -10.94 20.54
N GLU A 178 -29.59 -10.48 21.03
CA GLU A 178 -28.33 -10.50 20.28
C GLU A 178 -27.89 -11.94 19.96
N SER A 179 -28.05 -12.85 20.92
CA SER A 179 -27.71 -14.27 20.73
C SER A 179 -28.65 -14.97 19.74
N ALA A 180 -29.95 -14.68 19.76
CA ALA A 180 -30.93 -15.20 18.82
C ALA A 180 -30.65 -14.68 17.40
N ALA A 181 -30.34 -13.38 17.28
CA ALA A 181 -29.95 -12.79 16.00
C ALA A 181 -28.68 -13.45 15.42
N LEU A 182 -27.67 -13.70 16.26
CA LEU A 182 -26.47 -14.43 15.86
C LEU A 182 -26.79 -15.86 15.43
N PHE A 183 -27.64 -16.57 16.16
CA PHE A 183 -28.04 -17.94 15.81
C PHE A 183 -28.80 -18.00 14.49
N SER A 184 -29.80 -17.12 14.29
CA SER A 184 -30.51 -17.00 13.02
C SER A 184 -29.57 -16.66 11.87
N PHE A 185 -28.59 -15.79 12.10
CA PHE A 185 -27.56 -15.47 11.10
C PHE A 185 -26.70 -16.68 10.74
N LEU A 186 -26.22 -17.44 11.73
CA LEU A 186 -25.42 -18.65 11.49
C LEU A 186 -26.23 -19.72 10.76
N GLN A 187 -27.48 -19.96 11.18
CA GLN A 187 -28.38 -20.92 10.56
C GLN A 187 -28.71 -20.53 9.10
N ALA A 188 -29.01 -19.24 8.85
CA ALA A 188 -29.26 -18.72 7.50
C ALA A 188 -28.03 -18.87 6.57
N ASN A 189 -26.82 -18.84 7.13
CA ASN A 189 -25.58 -19.05 6.40
C ASN A 189 -25.14 -20.52 6.31
N GLY A 190 -25.96 -21.46 6.80
CA GLY A 190 -25.71 -22.90 6.77
C GLY A 190 -24.64 -23.36 7.78
N ILE A 191 -24.34 -22.55 8.79
CA ILE A 191 -23.31 -22.83 9.79
C ILE A 191 -23.95 -23.55 10.97
N GLN A 192 -23.90 -24.89 10.91
CA GLN A 192 -24.53 -25.77 11.91
C GLN A 192 -23.54 -26.34 12.94
N SER A 193 -22.24 -26.19 12.69
CA SER A 193 -21.20 -26.64 13.61
C SER A 193 -20.02 -25.67 13.62
N MET A 194 -19.22 -25.75 14.69
CA MET A 194 -18.01 -24.96 14.82
C MET A 194 -16.99 -25.29 13.71
N GLN A 195 -16.94 -26.55 13.28
CA GLN A 195 -16.13 -26.98 12.14
C GLN A 195 -16.61 -26.33 10.84
N ARG A 196 -17.92 -26.27 10.58
CA ARG A 196 -18.49 -25.55 9.43
C ARG A 196 -18.20 -24.05 9.47
N LEU A 197 -18.22 -23.44 10.65
CA LEU A 197 -17.83 -22.05 10.82
C LEU A 197 -16.35 -21.86 10.44
N HIS A 198 -15.48 -22.75 10.90
CA HIS A 198 -14.05 -22.72 10.58
C HIS A 198 -13.80 -22.88 9.08
N GLU A 199 -14.42 -23.87 8.44
CA GLU A 199 -14.35 -24.08 6.98
C GLU A 199 -14.77 -22.82 6.22
N LYS A 200 -15.92 -22.24 6.56
CA LYS A 200 -16.43 -21.04 5.89
C LYS A 200 -15.53 -19.81 6.09
N ILE A 201 -14.94 -19.65 7.28
CA ILE A 201 -13.95 -18.59 7.55
C ILE A 201 -12.67 -18.84 6.74
N SER A 202 -12.21 -20.09 6.65
CA SER A 202 -11.05 -20.49 5.85
C SER A 202 -11.27 -20.21 4.36
N ASP A 203 -12.42 -20.61 3.81
CA ASP A 203 -12.81 -20.37 2.43
C ASP A 203 -12.91 -18.87 2.13
N MET A 204 -13.51 -18.09 3.04
CA MET A 204 -13.60 -16.65 2.91
C MET A 204 -12.22 -15.98 2.91
N ASN A 205 -11.30 -16.44 3.76
CA ASN A 205 -9.91 -15.97 3.75
C ASN A 205 -9.20 -16.35 2.44
N SER A 206 -9.40 -17.55 1.93
CA SER A 206 -8.85 -18.00 0.64
C SER A 206 -9.34 -17.10 -0.50
N HIS A 207 -10.67 -16.92 -0.60
CA HIS A 207 -11.28 -16.01 -1.59
C HIS A 207 -10.79 -14.56 -1.45
N TYR A 208 -10.59 -14.08 -0.23
CA TYR A 208 -10.01 -12.75 0.02
C TYR A 208 -8.61 -12.64 -0.59
N TYR A 209 -7.73 -13.60 -0.35
CA TYR A 209 -6.37 -13.58 -0.89
C TYR A 209 -6.35 -13.75 -2.42
N ASP A 210 -7.24 -14.57 -2.98
CA ASP A 210 -7.41 -14.70 -4.44
C ASP A 210 -7.87 -13.38 -5.08
N LEU A 211 -8.90 -12.76 -4.51
CA LEU A 211 -9.43 -11.49 -4.99
C LEU A 211 -8.36 -10.40 -4.88
N ARG A 212 -7.63 -10.35 -3.77
CA ARG A 212 -6.47 -9.46 -3.61
C ARG A 212 -5.43 -9.71 -4.70
N GLY A 213 -5.12 -10.96 -5.00
CA GLY A 213 -4.22 -11.31 -6.11
C GLY A 213 -4.69 -10.77 -7.46
N LYS A 214 -6.00 -10.89 -7.75
CA LYS A 214 -6.62 -10.33 -8.97
C LYS A 214 -6.54 -8.81 -9.00
N ILE A 215 -6.85 -8.13 -7.89
CA ILE A 215 -6.75 -6.66 -7.76
C ILE A 215 -5.31 -6.22 -8.02
N VAL A 216 -4.32 -6.86 -7.40
CA VAL A 216 -2.90 -6.52 -7.61
C VAL A 216 -2.48 -6.68 -9.07
N LYS A 217 -2.98 -7.71 -9.78
CA LYS A 217 -2.74 -7.87 -11.22
C LYS A 217 -3.38 -6.75 -12.04
N ALA A 218 -4.62 -6.37 -11.73
CA ALA A 218 -5.32 -5.27 -12.39
C ALA A 218 -4.60 -3.93 -12.16
N GLU A 219 -4.17 -3.63 -10.94
CA GLU A 219 -3.39 -2.44 -10.63
C GLU A 219 -2.07 -2.37 -11.42
N ARG A 220 -1.36 -3.50 -11.57
CA ARG A 220 -0.16 -3.57 -12.43
C ARG A 220 -0.51 -3.25 -13.88
N ARG A 221 -1.62 -3.79 -14.39
CA ARG A 221 -2.08 -3.53 -15.75
C ARG A 221 -2.45 -2.06 -15.96
N ILE A 222 -3.16 -1.45 -15.02
CA ILE A 222 -3.50 -0.02 -15.04
C ILE A 222 -2.21 0.79 -15.10
N ALA A 223 -1.23 0.53 -14.23
CA ALA A 223 0.05 1.25 -14.24
C ALA A 223 0.75 1.18 -15.61
N THR A 224 0.82 0.00 -16.24
CA THR A 224 1.38 -0.15 -17.59
C THR A 224 0.58 0.60 -18.66
N LEU A 225 -0.75 0.62 -18.56
CA LEU A 225 -1.60 1.34 -19.50
C LEU A 225 -1.47 2.86 -19.33
N THR A 226 -1.38 3.35 -18.10
CA THR A 226 -1.12 4.76 -17.79
C THR A 226 0.22 5.19 -18.38
N GLU A 227 1.29 4.42 -18.16
CA GLU A 227 2.62 4.69 -18.74
C GLU A 227 2.55 4.74 -20.28
N ARG A 228 1.86 3.79 -20.92
CA ARG A 228 1.67 3.81 -22.38
C ARG A 228 0.86 5.01 -22.86
N GLY A 229 -0.15 5.44 -22.09
CA GLY A 229 -0.93 6.64 -22.38
C GLY A 229 -0.06 7.89 -22.35
N GLU A 230 0.76 8.06 -21.31
CA GLU A 230 1.73 9.14 -21.20
C GLU A 230 2.75 9.13 -22.35
N MET A 231 3.26 7.96 -22.73
CA MET A 231 4.16 7.81 -23.87
C MET A 231 3.49 8.17 -25.20
N TRP A 232 2.22 7.85 -25.38
CA TRP A 232 1.46 8.20 -26.58
C TRP A 232 1.17 9.71 -26.65
N GLU A 233 0.84 10.34 -25.53
CA GLU A 233 0.67 11.80 -25.44
C GLU A 233 1.98 12.52 -25.79
N GLN A 234 3.11 12.06 -25.26
CA GLN A 234 4.44 12.59 -25.61
C GLN A 234 4.72 12.38 -27.10
N TYR A 235 4.48 11.18 -27.63
CA TYR A 235 4.66 10.91 -29.05
C TYR A 235 3.83 11.88 -29.90
N ASN A 236 2.56 12.09 -29.60
CA ASN A 236 1.72 13.03 -30.36
C ASN A 236 2.20 14.49 -30.27
N GLN A 237 2.71 14.92 -29.11
CA GLN A 237 3.26 16.27 -28.95
C GLN A 237 4.53 16.49 -29.77
N TYR A 238 5.38 15.47 -29.89
CA TYR A 238 6.70 15.58 -30.53
C TYR A 238 6.79 14.89 -31.90
N LYS A 239 5.69 14.32 -32.41
CA LYS A 239 5.65 13.70 -33.74
C LYS A 239 5.87 14.78 -34.79
N SER A 240 6.93 14.62 -35.58
CA SER A 240 7.24 15.52 -36.68
C SER A 240 6.10 15.52 -37.70
N ILE A 241 5.46 16.68 -37.89
CA ILE A 241 4.53 16.90 -39.00
C ILE A 241 5.39 17.05 -40.26
N HIS A 242 5.49 16.00 -41.06
CA HIS A 242 5.98 16.13 -42.43
C HIS A 242 4.80 16.59 -43.28
N LYS A 243 4.85 17.86 -43.71
CA LYS A 243 4.00 18.40 -44.78
C LYS A 243 4.66 18.14 -46.13
#